data_AF-A0A820Y0D8-F1
#
_entry.id   AF-A0A820Y0D8-F1
#
_cell.length_a   1.000
_cell.length_b   1.000
_cell.length_c   1.000
_cell.angle_alpha   90.00
_cell.angle_beta   90.00
_cell.angle_gamma   90.00
#
_symmetry.space_group_name_H-M   'P 1'
#
loop_
_entity.id
_entity.type
_entity.pdbx_description
1 polymer ?
#
loop_
_entity_poly.entity_id
_entity_poly.type
_entity_poly.pdbx_seq_one_letter_code
_entity_poly.pdbx_strand_id
1 'polypeptide(L)'
;MVLLRKIKRGRRSIVWKFNGDAQYIDGPRLAVVWPCINRIQPLYMHQANDMQFLEVNYLDGTTEVKPGPVALSDDPLKILSIFTKDLIKLDANELLVLYTQKENETKQDALSVRNIIKGPTLYCPKPNEWIHEFTWHGEDGAHKTRIIPGAKVFQKLRLIPDQFYYNITDVRTSDDALITVKLMVFYELFDVETMLNNTHDPIADF
;
A
#
# COMPACT_ATOMS: atom_id res chain seq x y z
N MET A 1 12.66 24.78 42.11
CA MET A 1 11.67 23.68 42.14
C MET A 1 12.13 22.60 41.19
N VAL A 2 12.15 21.33 41.61
CA VAL A 2 12.61 20.19 40.80
C VAL A 2 11.40 19.38 40.35
N LEU A 3 11.41 18.90 39.11
CA LEU A 3 10.40 18.02 38.54
C LEU A 3 10.83 16.57 38.70
N LEU A 4 9.98 15.77 39.36
CA LEU A 4 10.16 14.33 39.49
C LEU A 4 9.21 13.62 38.52
N ARG A 5 9.76 12.77 37.65
CA ARG A 5 8.96 11.98 36.69
C ARG A 5 9.34 10.51 36.75
N LYS A 6 8.36 9.64 37.00
CA LYS A 6 8.53 8.19 36.95
C LYS A 6 8.49 7.72 35.49
N ILE A 7 9.58 7.14 35.01
CA ILE A 7 9.66 6.50 33.70
C ILE A 7 9.44 5.00 33.93
N LYS A 8 8.33 4.48 33.41
CA LYS A 8 7.95 3.06 33.55
C LYS A 8 8.86 2.17 32.71
N ARG A 9 8.92 0.87 33.06
CA ARG A 9 9.63 -0.14 32.27
C ARG A 9 9.14 -0.12 30.82
N GLY A 10 10.07 -0.22 29.87
CA GLY A 10 9.78 -0.18 28.43
C GLY A 10 9.39 1.21 27.89
N ARG A 11 9.42 2.26 28.72
CA ARG A 11 9.27 3.65 28.25
C ARG A 11 10.64 4.32 28.24
N ARG A 12 10.83 5.19 27.25
CA ARG A 12 12.00 6.05 27.10
C ARG A 12 11.57 7.52 27.17
N SER A 13 12.42 8.37 27.70
CA SER A 13 12.22 9.83 27.65
C SER A 13 13.53 10.50 27.28
N ILE A 14 13.43 11.62 26.58
CA ILE A 14 14.57 12.46 26.27
C ILE A 14 14.56 13.67 27.21
N VAL A 15 15.73 14.03 27.71
CA VAL A 15 15.95 15.26 28.48
C VAL A 15 16.82 16.17 27.64
N TRP A 16 16.25 17.29 27.24
CA TRP A 16 16.94 18.40 26.59
C TRP A 16 17.60 19.25 27.66
N LYS A 17 18.92 19.36 27.60
CA LYS A 17 19.71 20.21 28.49
C LYS A 17 19.79 21.63 27.95
N PHE A 18 20.09 22.59 28.83
CA PHE A 18 20.26 23.99 28.45
C PHE A 18 21.35 24.23 27.38
N ASN A 19 22.34 23.34 27.30
CA ASN A 19 23.44 23.42 26.34
C ASN A 19 23.07 22.86 24.94
N GLY A 20 21.83 22.41 24.75
CA GLY A 20 21.36 21.79 23.51
C GLY A 20 21.58 20.27 23.45
N ASP A 21 22.28 19.67 24.41
CA ASP A 21 22.47 18.22 24.45
C ASP A 21 21.18 17.49 24.77
N ALA A 22 20.99 16.35 24.12
CA ALA A 22 19.92 15.43 24.41
C ALA A 22 20.44 14.21 25.17
N GLN A 23 19.80 13.88 26.29
CA GLN A 23 20.12 12.68 27.05
C GLN A 23 18.90 11.76 27.15
N TYR A 24 19.06 10.51 26.70
CA TYR A 24 18.04 9.49 26.84
C TYR A 24 18.03 8.90 28.25
N ILE A 25 16.82 8.71 28.78
CA ILE A 25 16.59 8.03 30.05
C ILE A 25 15.64 6.86 29.79
N ASP A 26 16.17 5.65 29.97
CA ASP A 26 15.40 4.42 29.92
C ASP A 26 14.81 4.07 31.27
N GLY A 27 13.55 3.61 31.27
CA GLY A 27 12.89 3.09 32.45
C GLY A 27 13.28 1.64 32.78
N PRO A 28 13.06 1.16 34.01
CA PRO A 28 12.37 1.84 35.10
C PRO A 28 13.30 2.77 35.89
N ARG A 29 13.03 4.08 35.88
CA ARG A 29 13.85 5.08 36.58
C ARG A 29 13.02 6.28 37.04
N LEU A 30 13.35 6.83 38.20
CA LEU A 30 12.86 8.14 38.61
C LEU A 30 13.77 9.21 38.02
N ALA A 31 13.27 9.97 37.05
CA ALA A 31 13.97 11.10 36.48
C ALA A 31 13.77 12.34 37.36
N VAL A 32 14.88 12.99 37.71
CA VAL A 32 14.93 14.22 38.51
C VAL A 32 15.45 15.32 37.59
N VAL A 33 14.60 16.27 37.22
CA VAL A 33 14.91 17.28 36.20
C VAL A 33 14.60 18.66 36.74
N TRP A 34 15.47 19.64 36.47
CA TRP A 34 15.24 21.03 36.84
C TRP A 34 14.53 21.75 35.67
N PRO A 35 13.21 22.01 35.74
CA PRO A 35 12.41 22.44 34.57
C PRO A 35 12.71 23.86 34.10
N CYS A 36 13.41 24.69 34.88
CA CYS A 36 13.78 26.04 34.48
C CYS A 36 14.96 26.08 33.49
N ILE A 37 15.73 25.00 33.37
CA ILE A 37 16.89 24.91 32.46
C ILE A 37 16.85 23.68 31.55
N ASN A 38 16.08 22.65 31.91
CA ASN A 38 16.01 21.40 31.15
C ASN A 38 14.56 21.02 30.85
N ARG A 39 14.29 20.47 29.67
CA ARG A 39 12.97 19.98 29.26
C ARG A 39 12.96 18.47 29.15
N ILE A 40 12.02 17.83 29.85
CA ILE A 40 11.78 16.38 29.70
C ILE A 40 10.63 16.13 28.73
N GLN A 41 10.88 15.29 27.72
CA GLN A 41 9.89 14.87 26.73
C GLN A 41 9.79 13.34 26.75
N PRO A 42 8.61 12.76 27.00
CA PRO A 42 8.41 11.33 26.89
C PRO A 42 8.44 10.95 25.40
N LEU A 43 9.10 9.85 25.06
CA LEU A 43 9.03 9.33 23.70
C LEU A 43 7.75 8.49 23.57
N TYR A 44 6.98 8.77 22.53
CA TYR A 44 5.82 7.96 22.20
C TYR A 44 6.30 6.64 21.59
N MET A 45 5.57 5.56 21.83
CA MET A 45 5.91 4.24 21.31
C MET A 45 4.86 3.86 20.29
N HIS A 46 5.28 3.74 19.04
CA HIS A 46 4.48 3.18 17.97
C HIS A 46 4.63 1.67 17.98
N GLN A 47 3.55 0.97 17.72
CA GLN A 47 3.50 -0.48 17.68
C GLN A 47 2.81 -0.91 16.40
N ALA A 48 3.31 -1.98 15.80
CA ALA A 48 2.65 -2.70 14.72
C ALA A 48 2.43 -4.15 15.19
N ASN A 49 1.22 -4.65 14.98
CA ASN A 49 0.88 -6.05 15.16
C ASN A 49 1.35 -6.90 13.96
N ASP A 50 1.09 -8.20 13.99
CA ASP A 50 1.49 -9.14 12.94
C ASP A 50 0.85 -8.86 11.56
N MET A 51 -0.25 -8.09 11.53
CA MET A 51 -0.96 -7.69 10.30
C MET A 51 -0.63 -6.25 9.87
N GLN A 52 0.30 -5.58 10.55
CA GLN A 52 0.65 -4.19 10.35
C GLN A 52 2.15 -4.03 10.14
N PHE A 53 2.52 -2.86 9.63
CA PHE A 53 3.90 -2.42 9.53
C PHE A 53 4.03 -0.96 9.97
N LEU A 54 5.24 -0.59 10.37
CA LEU A 54 5.62 0.80 10.63
C LEU A 54 6.38 1.34 9.43
N GLU A 55 5.91 2.45 8.89
CA GLU A 55 6.65 3.28 7.94
C GLU A 55 7.34 4.39 8.71
N VAL A 56 8.67 4.38 8.69
CA VAL A 56 9.53 5.29 9.45
C VAL A 56 10.21 6.22 8.48
N ASN A 57 9.85 7.49 8.55
CA ASN A 57 10.52 8.54 7.79
C ASN A 57 11.61 9.16 8.66
N TYR A 58 12.85 9.09 8.20
CA TYR A 58 14.01 9.65 8.89
C TYR A 58 14.25 11.11 8.49
N LEU A 59 14.95 11.84 9.34
CA LEU A 59 15.35 13.23 9.05
C LEU A 59 16.29 13.34 7.83
N ASP A 60 17.04 12.28 7.54
CA ASP A 60 17.94 12.19 6.39
C ASP A 60 17.18 12.04 5.05
N GLY A 61 15.84 11.94 5.10
CA GLY A 61 14.97 11.75 3.94
C GLY A 61 14.77 10.29 3.52
N THR A 62 15.45 9.34 4.17
CA THR A 62 15.23 7.91 3.92
C THR A 62 13.94 7.43 4.58
N THR A 63 13.24 6.51 3.91
CA THR A 63 12.07 5.81 4.47
C THR A 63 12.41 4.34 4.69
N GLU A 64 12.12 3.81 5.87
CA GLU A 64 12.27 2.39 6.20
C GLU A 64 10.90 1.81 6.56
N VAL A 65 10.62 0.60 6.08
CA VAL A 65 9.40 -0.13 6.39
C VAL A 65 9.74 -1.31 7.30
N LYS A 66 9.08 -1.40 8.46
CA LYS A 66 9.29 -2.46 9.46
C LYS A 66 8.03 -3.29 9.62
N PRO A 67 7.99 -4.55 9.16
CA PRO A 67 6.86 -5.43 9.41
C PRO A 67 6.74 -5.73 10.91
N GLY A 68 5.51 -5.89 11.40
CA GLY A 68 5.26 -6.32 12.77
C GLY A 68 5.60 -7.80 13.01
N PRO A 69 5.62 -8.23 14.28
CA PRO A 69 5.36 -7.46 15.48
C PRO A 69 6.57 -6.60 15.90
N VAL A 70 6.40 -5.28 15.94
CA VAL A 70 7.50 -4.35 16.27
C VAL A 70 7.01 -3.17 17.09
N ALA A 71 7.85 -2.72 18.02
CA ALA A 71 7.64 -1.51 18.80
C ALA A 71 8.81 -0.55 18.60
N LEU A 72 8.53 0.68 18.17
CA LEU A 72 9.53 1.71 17.91
C LEU A 72 9.20 2.97 18.70
N SER A 73 10.22 3.58 19.31
CA SER A 73 10.07 4.87 19.98
C SER A 73 10.28 6.00 18.98
N ASP A 74 9.42 7.00 19.03
CA ASP A 74 9.54 8.23 18.24
C ASP A 74 10.72 9.05 18.78
N ASP A 75 11.85 8.99 18.09
CA ASP A 75 13.08 9.68 18.45
C ASP A 75 13.23 10.94 17.59
N PRO A 76 13.00 12.14 18.14
CA PRO A 76 12.96 13.39 17.37
C PRO A 76 14.31 13.80 16.78
N LEU A 77 15.42 13.14 17.17
CA LEU A 77 16.75 13.40 16.61
C LEU A 77 17.05 12.59 15.35
N LYS A 78 16.25 11.57 15.05
CA LYS A 78 16.48 10.65 13.93
C LYS A 78 15.27 10.52 13.04
N ILE A 79 14.09 10.55 13.65
CA ILE A 79 12.83 10.21 13.02
C ILE A 79 12.03 11.49 12.84
N LEU A 80 11.57 11.71 11.61
CA LEU A 80 10.67 12.80 11.26
C LEU A 80 9.22 12.41 11.58
N SER A 81 8.82 11.19 11.20
CA SER A 81 7.48 10.67 11.46
C SER A 81 7.44 9.14 11.40
N ILE A 82 6.47 8.56 12.12
CA ILE A 82 6.18 7.12 12.11
C ILE A 82 4.69 6.94 11.83
N PHE A 83 4.36 6.13 10.82
CA PHE A 83 2.99 5.75 10.49
C PHE A 83 2.78 4.24 10.67
N THR A 84 1.70 3.86 11.34
CA THR A 84 1.25 2.45 11.38
C THR A 84 0.27 2.22 10.23
N LYS A 85 0.57 1.24 9.38
CA LYS A 85 -0.25 0.87 8.22
C LYS A 85 -0.53 -0.64 8.23
N ASP A 86 -1.63 -1.05 7.61
CA ASP A 86 -1.99 -2.47 7.49
C ASP A 86 -1.26 -3.13 6.31
N LEU A 87 -0.87 -4.40 6.48
CA LEU A 87 -0.34 -5.24 5.42
C LEU A 87 -1.42 -5.54 4.38
N ILE A 88 -1.01 -5.67 3.12
CA ILE A 88 -1.94 -5.97 2.03
C ILE A 88 -2.22 -7.46 2.05
N LYS A 89 -3.45 -7.83 2.39
CA LYS A 89 -3.91 -9.21 2.36
C LYS A 89 -4.27 -9.64 0.93
N LEU A 90 -3.55 -10.65 0.45
CA LEU A 90 -3.82 -11.35 -0.81
C LEU A 90 -4.39 -12.74 -0.48
N ASP A 91 -5.59 -13.02 -0.96
CA ASP A 91 -6.19 -14.35 -0.87
C ASP A 91 -5.67 -15.29 -1.98
N ALA A 92 -5.99 -16.59 -1.92
CA ALA A 92 -5.37 -17.61 -2.78
C ALA A 92 -5.53 -17.38 -4.30
N ASN A 93 -6.63 -16.78 -4.72
CA ASN A 93 -6.91 -16.45 -6.13
C ASN A 93 -6.79 -14.96 -6.41
N GLU A 94 -6.05 -14.23 -5.57
CA GLU A 94 -5.72 -12.84 -5.80
C GLU A 94 -4.22 -12.71 -6.08
N LEU A 95 -3.88 -11.71 -6.89
CA LEU A 95 -2.51 -11.32 -7.11
C LEU A 95 -2.37 -9.81 -7.07
N LEU A 96 -1.13 -9.38 -6.91
CA LEU A 96 -0.75 -7.99 -6.91
C LEU A 96 0.43 -7.81 -7.87
N VAL A 97 0.34 -6.77 -8.70
CA VAL A 97 1.40 -6.40 -9.64
C VAL A 97 2.15 -5.22 -9.06
N LEU A 98 3.47 -5.35 -8.99
CA LEU A 98 4.38 -4.34 -8.48
C LEU A 98 5.33 -3.89 -9.59
N TYR A 99 5.70 -2.63 -9.52
CA TYR A 99 6.79 -2.06 -10.28
C TYR A 99 7.88 -1.61 -9.31
N THR A 100 9.12 -1.99 -9.61
CA THR A 100 10.31 -1.53 -8.89
C THR A 100 11.19 -0.75 -9.85
N GLN A 101 11.75 0.37 -9.40
CA GLN A 101 12.74 1.11 -10.17
C GLN A 101 14.08 0.38 -10.15
N LYS A 102 14.65 0.09 -11.32
CA LYS A 102 16.04 -0.36 -11.40
C LYS A 102 16.97 0.80 -11.10
N GLU A 103 17.91 0.59 -10.19
CA GLU A 103 18.90 1.61 -9.81
C GLU A 103 20.01 1.83 -10.87
N ASN A 104 20.09 1.02 -11.93
CA ASN A 104 21.31 0.89 -12.74
C ASN A 104 21.25 1.25 -14.24
N GLU A 105 20.20 1.91 -14.77
CA GLU A 105 20.19 2.26 -16.21
C GLU A 105 19.85 3.74 -16.49
N THR A 106 20.64 4.31 -17.40
CA THR A 106 20.76 5.74 -17.70
C THR A 106 19.47 6.30 -18.31
N LYS A 107 18.68 7.03 -17.51
CA LYS A 107 17.73 8.13 -17.80
C LYS A 107 16.81 8.12 -19.05
N GLN A 108 16.84 7.15 -19.96
CA GLN A 108 16.00 7.17 -21.17
C GLN A 108 15.09 5.94 -21.31
N ASP A 109 15.47 4.79 -20.75
CA ASP A 109 14.57 3.64 -20.61
C ASP A 109 14.66 3.10 -19.18
N ALA A 110 14.01 3.78 -18.24
CA ALA A 110 13.84 3.25 -16.89
C ALA A 110 12.84 2.08 -16.95
N LEU A 111 13.29 0.93 -17.46
CA LEU A 111 12.54 -0.32 -17.48
C LEU A 111 12.24 -0.72 -16.03
N SER A 112 11.02 -0.41 -15.58
CA SER A 112 10.51 -0.85 -14.29
C SER A 112 10.45 -2.38 -14.27
N VAL A 113 11.06 -3.00 -13.27
CA VAL A 113 10.94 -4.45 -13.09
C VAL A 113 9.52 -4.71 -12.60
N ARG A 114 8.77 -5.45 -13.40
CA ARG A 114 7.44 -5.94 -13.01
C ARG A 114 7.58 -7.20 -12.18
N ASN A 115 7.02 -7.19 -10.97
CA ASN A 115 6.96 -8.37 -10.11
C ASN A 115 5.49 -8.72 -9.84
N ILE A 116 5.16 -10.02 -9.91
CA ILE A 116 3.80 -10.52 -9.69
C ILE A 116 3.80 -11.35 -8.42
N ILE A 117 3.03 -10.90 -7.42
CA ILE A 117 2.88 -11.59 -6.15
C ILE A 117 1.53 -12.28 -6.14
N LYS A 118 1.54 -13.60 -6.03
CA LYS A 118 0.34 -14.42 -5.90
C LYS A 118 0.04 -14.68 -4.42
N GLY A 119 -1.23 -14.70 -4.05
CA GLY A 119 -1.66 -15.13 -2.73
C GLY A 119 -1.64 -16.67 -2.57
N PRO A 120 -1.97 -17.18 -1.37
CA PRO A 120 -2.37 -16.44 -0.18
C PRO A 120 -1.15 -15.91 0.58
N THR A 121 -1.05 -14.59 0.77
CA THR A 121 0.08 -13.98 1.51
C THR A 121 -0.29 -12.61 2.08
N LEU A 122 0.45 -12.17 3.10
CA LEU A 122 0.42 -10.80 3.60
C LEU A 122 1.61 -10.05 3.00
N TYR A 123 1.33 -9.03 2.19
CA TYR A 123 2.35 -8.27 1.51
C TYR A 123 2.68 -6.97 2.24
N CYS A 124 3.99 -6.71 2.39
CA CYS A 124 4.53 -5.48 2.96
C CYS A 124 5.21 -4.67 1.85
N PRO A 125 4.64 -3.52 1.45
CA PRO A 125 5.23 -2.68 0.40
C PRO A 125 6.60 -2.13 0.81
N LYS A 126 7.58 -2.17 -0.10
CA LYS A 126 8.86 -1.50 0.12
C LYS A 126 8.80 -0.03 -0.35
N PRO A 127 9.67 0.85 0.17
CA PRO A 127 9.70 2.27 -0.22
C PRO A 127 9.86 2.54 -1.72
N ASN A 128 10.62 1.68 -2.43
CA ASN A 128 10.94 1.85 -3.85
C ASN A 128 10.04 1.01 -4.77
N GLU A 129 8.87 0.62 -4.29
CA GLU A 129 7.91 -0.22 -5.03
C GLU A 129 6.57 0.52 -5.18
N TRP A 130 5.98 0.41 -6.37
CA TRP A 130 4.65 0.94 -6.66
C TRP A 130 3.71 -0.20 -7.00
N ILE A 131 2.52 -0.16 -6.42
CA ILE A 131 1.45 -1.11 -6.70
C ILE A 131 0.74 -0.64 -7.97
N HIS A 132 0.53 -1.56 -8.91
CA HIS A 132 -0.25 -1.26 -10.11
C HIS A 132 -1.72 -1.07 -9.76
N GLU A 133 -2.31 -0.01 -10.30
CA GLU A 133 -3.76 0.21 -10.27
C GLU A 133 -4.32 -0.11 -11.65
N PHE A 134 -5.17 -1.14 -11.70
CA PHE A 134 -5.90 -1.53 -12.90
C PHE A 134 -7.09 -0.60 -13.08
N THR A 135 -7.33 -0.21 -14.34
CA THR A 135 -8.51 0.54 -14.76
C THR A 135 -9.10 -0.14 -15.97
N TRP A 136 -10.14 -0.93 -15.77
CA TRP A 136 -10.80 -1.72 -16.80
C TRP A 136 -12.19 -1.22 -17.11
N HIS A 137 -12.69 -1.59 -18.29
CA HIS A 137 -14.08 -1.47 -18.63
C HIS A 137 -14.94 -2.29 -17.67
N GLY A 138 -16.14 -1.79 -17.38
CA GLY A 138 -17.02 -2.38 -16.39
C GLY A 138 -18.48 -2.05 -16.62
N GLU A 139 -19.35 -2.72 -15.88
CA GLU A 139 -20.79 -2.48 -15.95
C GLU A 139 -21.13 -1.04 -15.53
N ASP A 140 -22.05 -0.42 -16.27
CA ASP A 140 -22.70 0.81 -15.86
C ASP A 140 -23.62 0.51 -14.66
N GLY A 141 -23.47 1.29 -13.57
CA GLY A 141 -24.26 1.13 -12.36
C GLY A 141 -25.78 1.27 -12.59
N ALA A 142 -26.19 2.02 -13.61
CA ALA A 142 -27.60 2.15 -14.00
C ALA A 142 -28.05 1.03 -14.95
N HIS A 143 -27.14 0.53 -15.79
CA HIS A 143 -27.44 -0.42 -16.86
C HIS A 143 -26.39 -1.52 -16.93
N LYS A 144 -26.62 -2.61 -16.19
CA LYS A 144 -25.69 -3.76 -16.08
C LYS A 144 -25.31 -4.42 -17.41
N THR A 145 -26.08 -4.21 -18.48
CA THR A 145 -25.81 -4.77 -19.81
C THR A 145 -24.97 -3.85 -20.69
N ARG A 146 -24.63 -2.66 -20.19
CA ARG A 146 -23.78 -1.67 -20.85
C ARG A 146 -22.42 -1.68 -20.15
N ILE A 147 -21.37 -1.83 -20.94
CA ILE A 147 -20.00 -1.76 -20.48
C ILE A 147 -19.44 -0.38 -20.81
N ILE A 148 -18.85 0.29 -19.83
CA ILE A 148 -18.28 1.64 -19.96
C ILE A 148 -16.78 1.64 -19.62
N PRO A 149 -15.98 2.50 -20.29
CA PRO A 149 -14.55 2.63 -20.01
C PRO A 149 -14.26 3.03 -18.57
N GLY A 150 -13.28 2.38 -17.95
CA GLY A 150 -12.73 2.75 -16.65
C GLY A 150 -13.69 2.61 -15.46
N ALA A 151 -14.78 1.86 -15.59
CA ALA A 151 -15.70 1.62 -14.47
C ALA A 151 -15.11 0.73 -13.36
N LYS A 152 -14.16 -0.15 -13.68
CA LYS A 152 -13.51 -1.04 -12.72
C LYS A 152 -12.10 -0.54 -12.39
N VAL A 153 -11.95 0.13 -11.24
CA VAL A 153 -10.64 0.54 -10.71
C VAL A 153 -10.29 -0.31 -9.50
N PHE A 154 -9.16 -1.01 -9.54
CA PHE A 154 -8.74 -1.92 -8.46
C PHE A 154 -7.23 -2.20 -8.48
N GLN A 155 -6.69 -2.63 -7.34
CA GLN A 155 -5.25 -2.97 -7.20
C GLN A 155 -5.00 -4.48 -7.10
N LYS A 156 -5.98 -5.23 -6.60
CA LYS A 156 -5.90 -6.68 -6.43
C LYS A 156 -6.61 -7.37 -7.57
N LEU A 157 -5.84 -8.07 -8.41
CA LEU A 157 -6.39 -8.78 -9.55
C LEU A 157 -6.85 -10.18 -9.13
N ARG A 158 -8.09 -10.52 -9.45
CA ARG A 158 -8.70 -11.81 -9.15
C ARG A 158 -8.51 -12.77 -10.32
N LEU A 159 -8.15 -14.01 -10.01
CA LEU A 159 -7.94 -15.10 -10.97
C LEU A 159 -9.15 -16.03 -11.09
N ILE A 160 -10.15 -15.89 -10.21
CA ILE A 160 -11.36 -16.71 -10.28
C ILE A 160 -12.14 -16.43 -11.58
N PRO A 161 -12.86 -17.44 -12.12
CA PRO A 161 -13.79 -17.23 -13.19
C PRO A 161 -14.80 -16.13 -12.86
N ASP A 162 -15.06 -15.27 -13.84
CA ASP A 162 -16.00 -14.17 -13.73
C ASP A 162 -16.89 -14.12 -14.98
N GLN A 163 -17.94 -13.32 -14.90
CA GLN A 163 -18.91 -13.16 -15.98
C GLN A 163 -19.37 -11.71 -16.11
N PHE A 164 -19.77 -11.32 -17.31
CA PHE A 164 -20.47 -10.05 -17.52
C PHE A 164 -21.52 -10.17 -18.63
N TYR A 165 -22.48 -9.25 -18.60
CA TYR A 165 -23.53 -9.14 -19.61
C TYR A 165 -23.22 -8.01 -20.58
N TYR A 166 -23.38 -8.28 -21.87
CA TYR A 166 -23.23 -7.25 -22.90
C TYR A 166 -24.34 -7.38 -23.93
N ASN A 167 -25.08 -6.28 -24.15
CA ASN A 167 -26.10 -6.23 -25.18
C ASN A 167 -25.56 -5.48 -26.39
N ILE A 168 -25.51 -6.16 -27.53
CA ILE A 168 -25.26 -5.53 -28.82
C ILE A 168 -26.62 -5.12 -29.36
N THR A 169 -26.90 -3.82 -29.34
CA THR A 169 -28.11 -3.25 -29.94
C THR A 169 -27.90 -3.03 -31.43
N ASP A 170 -29.02 -2.87 -32.16
CA ASP A 170 -29.01 -2.43 -33.55
C ASP A 170 -28.22 -3.34 -34.51
N VAL A 171 -28.20 -4.64 -34.22
CA VAL A 171 -27.61 -5.64 -35.13
C VAL A 171 -28.56 -5.80 -36.30
N ARG A 172 -28.09 -5.42 -37.49
CA ARG A 172 -28.85 -5.48 -38.74
C ARG A 172 -28.73 -6.88 -39.35
N THR A 173 -29.86 -7.55 -39.51
CA THR A 173 -29.93 -8.85 -40.21
C THR A 173 -30.00 -8.66 -41.73
N SER A 174 -29.86 -9.75 -42.48
CA SER A 174 -29.87 -9.71 -43.96
C SER A 174 -31.19 -9.23 -44.57
N ASP A 175 -32.29 -9.35 -43.83
CA ASP A 175 -33.64 -8.91 -44.20
C ASP A 175 -34.00 -7.53 -43.62
N ASP A 176 -33.01 -6.79 -43.12
CA ASP A 176 -33.16 -5.44 -42.57
C ASP A 176 -33.95 -5.35 -41.25
N ALA A 177 -34.12 -6.46 -40.54
CA ALA A 177 -34.61 -6.42 -39.17
C ALA A 177 -33.49 -5.99 -38.20
N LEU A 178 -33.85 -5.16 -37.21
CA LEU A 178 -32.96 -4.81 -36.11
C LEU A 178 -33.21 -5.77 -34.94
N ILE A 179 -32.17 -6.47 -34.53
CA ILE A 179 -32.21 -7.34 -33.36
C ILE A 179 -31.24 -6.85 -32.28
N THR A 180 -31.55 -7.17 -31.03
CA THR A 180 -30.61 -7.01 -29.92
C THR A 180 -30.08 -8.38 -29.54
N VAL A 181 -28.76 -8.56 -29.68
CA VAL A 181 -28.09 -9.78 -29.26
C VAL A 181 -27.67 -9.63 -27.80
N LYS A 182 -28.21 -10.49 -26.94
CA LYS A 182 -27.88 -10.54 -25.52
C LYS A 182 -26.77 -11.55 -25.32
N LEU A 183 -25.59 -11.08 -24.92
CA LEU A 183 -24.43 -11.92 -24.65
C LEU A 183 -24.19 -12.03 -23.15
N MET A 184 -23.81 -13.23 -22.74
CA MET A 184 -23.27 -13.51 -21.42
C MET A 184 -21.90 -14.15 -21.64
N VAL A 185 -20.84 -13.44 -21.23
CA VAL A 185 -19.46 -13.87 -21.43
C VAL A 185 -18.91 -14.38 -20.11
N PHE A 186 -18.38 -15.60 -20.11
CA PHE A 186 -17.64 -16.18 -18.99
C PHE A 186 -16.16 -16.18 -19.34
N TYR A 187 -15.31 -15.76 -18.42
CA TYR A 187 -13.86 -15.68 -18.65
C TYR A 187 -13.10 -16.02 -17.37
N GLU A 188 -11.88 -16.50 -17.54
CA GLU A 188 -10.95 -16.83 -16.45
C GLU A 188 -9.54 -16.37 -16.86
N LEU A 189 -8.82 -15.72 -15.93
CA LEU A 189 -7.45 -15.27 -16.16
C LEU A 189 -6.47 -16.38 -15.79
N PHE A 190 -5.90 -17.01 -16.81
CA PHE A 190 -4.92 -18.08 -16.63
C PHE A 190 -3.48 -17.56 -16.58
N ASP A 191 -3.08 -16.76 -17.58
CA ASP A 191 -1.73 -16.19 -17.68
C ASP A 191 -1.76 -14.66 -17.66
N VAL A 192 -1.46 -14.12 -16.48
CA VAL A 192 -1.43 -12.69 -16.21
C VAL A 192 -0.24 -12.00 -16.88
N GLU A 193 0.87 -12.70 -17.06
CA GLU A 193 2.06 -12.10 -17.66
C GLU A 193 1.83 -11.83 -19.14
N THR A 194 1.25 -12.81 -19.84
CA THR A 194 0.82 -12.65 -21.23
C THR A 194 -0.24 -11.56 -21.36
N MET A 195 -1.23 -11.51 -20.46
CA MET A 195 -2.25 -10.45 -20.47
C MET A 195 -1.62 -9.06 -20.34
N LEU A 196 -0.76 -8.83 -19.33
CA LEU A 196 -0.12 -7.55 -19.08
C LEU A 196 0.86 -7.09 -20.17
N ASN A 197 1.32 -8.00 -21.04
CA ASN A 197 2.17 -7.66 -22.18
C ASN A 197 1.35 -7.25 -23.41
N ASN A 198 0.11 -7.72 -23.53
CA ASN A 198 -0.71 -7.56 -24.72
C ASN A 198 -1.80 -6.50 -24.56
N THR A 199 -2.35 -6.32 -23.36
CA THR A 199 -3.47 -5.41 -23.11
C THR A 199 -3.37 -4.77 -21.72
N HIS A 200 -3.87 -3.54 -21.62
CA HIS A 200 -4.10 -2.88 -20.33
C HIS A 200 -5.53 -3.12 -19.81
N ASP A 201 -6.44 -3.49 -20.71
CA ASP A 201 -7.86 -3.69 -20.44
C ASP A 201 -8.40 -4.86 -21.27
N PRO A 202 -8.40 -6.08 -20.71
CA PRO A 202 -8.85 -7.26 -21.42
C PRO A 202 -10.36 -7.25 -21.70
N ILE A 203 -11.16 -6.31 -21.18
CA ILE A 203 -12.59 -6.23 -21.47
C ILE A 203 -12.86 -5.35 -22.70
N ALA A 204 -11.99 -4.36 -22.94
CA ALA A 204 -12.14 -3.40 -24.04
C ALA A 204 -11.64 -3.92 -25.39
N ASP A 205 -10.55 -4.69 -25.37
CA ASP A 205 -9.76 -5.03 -26.55
C ASP A 205 -10.31 -6.23 -27.36
N PHE A 206 -11.58 -6.60 -27.17
CA PHE A 206 -12.28 -7.69 -27.87
C PHE A 206 -13.29 -7.21 -28.92
#